data_AF-A0A1A2NIF1-F1
#
_entry.id   AF-A0A1A2NIF1-F1
#
_cell.length_a   1.000
_cell.length_b   1.000
_cell.length_c   1.000
_cell.angle_alpha   90.00
_cell.angle_beta   90.00
_cell.angle_gamma   90.00
#
_symmetry.space_group_name_H-M   'P 1'
#
loop_
_entity.id
_entity.type
_entity.pdbx_description
1 polymer ?
#
loop_
_entity_poly.entity_id
_entity_poly.type
_entity_poly.pdbx_seq_one_letter_code
_entity_poly.pdbx_strand_id
1 'polypeptide(L)'
;MVNMFNPARHTHTKATVIATVLLAACGVLIGTWVAALYDVLRVGVLDNALANRLGYIGEITGASVDPRPHGISRSALIIMFLVGLVGGLITFATTAVSRRAVGDPEAVAYALGCGFVGAGAGFAWLATGWPVVERDQADAFGTFIHFGGVWVPLILLGIGALCLLVWWVDPDVDEQPDTDTPTEPPSGEGHASTSEDGRRTGP
;
A
#
# COMPACT_ATOMS: atom_id res chain seq x y z
N MET A 1 26.02 -11.88 16.94
CA MET A 1 24.71 -11.64 16.31
C MET A 1 24.99 -11.27 14.87
N VAL A 2 24.66 -12.17 13.94
CA VAL A 2 24.73 -11.87 12.51
C VAL A 2 23.61 -10.87 12.20
N ASN A 3 23.92 -9.80 11.45
CA ASN A 3 22.94 -8.81 11.04
C ASN A 3 21.95 -9.45 10.04
N MET A 4 20.78 -9.89 10.54
CA MET A 4 19.69 -10.50 9.75
C MET A 4 18.73 -9.44 9.22
N PHE A 5 19.19 -8.61 8.30
CA PHE A 5 18.38 -7.49 7.80
C PHE A 5 18.44 -7.42 6.28
N ASN A 6 17.32 -7.08 5.65
CA ASN A 6 17.17 -6.99 4.19
C ASN A 6 18.29 -6.14 3.55
N PRO A 7 19.11 -6.68 2.63
CA PRO A 7 20.25 -5.95 2.05
C PRO A 7 19.81 -4.71 1.25
N ALA A 8 18.62 -4.71 0.66
CA ALA A 8 18.06 -3.58 -0.11
C ALA A 8 17.43 -2.48 0.77
N ARG A 9 17.43 -2.60 2.10
CA ARG A 9 16.79 -1.63 3.02
C ARG A 9 17.42 -0.24 2.99
N HIS A 10 18.70 -0.14 2.60
CA HIS A 10 19.43 1.13 2.52
C HIS A 10 19.37 1.79 1.13
N THR A 11 18.79 1.09 0.14
CA THR A 11 18.78 1.53 -1.25
C THR A 11 17.44 2.17 -1.59
N HIS A 12 17.37 3.50 -1.57
CA HIS A 12 16.17 4.25 -1.94
C HIS A 12 16.41 5.05 -3.23
N THR A 13 15.86 4.55 -4.34
CA THR A 13 15.86 5.32 -5.59
C THR A 13 14.87 6.48 -5.52
N LYS A 14 15.09 7.54 -6.30
CA LYS A 14 14.13 8.66 -6.39
C LYS A 14 12.72 8.19 -6.79
N ALA A 15 12.62 7.22 -7.70
CA ALA A 15 11.35 6.63 -8.14
C ALA A 15 10.63 5.94 -6.97
N THR A 16 11.35 5.15 -6.18
CA THR A 16 10.83 4.50 -4.98
C THR A 16 10.30 5.51 -3.97
N VAL A 17 11.04 6.59 -3.70
CA VAL A 17 10.60 7.63 -2.76
C VAL A 17 9.31 8.29 -3.24
N ILE A 18 9.25 8.71 -4.50
CA ILE A 18 8.05 9.35 -5.07
C ILE A 18 6.84 8.41 -5.01
N ALA A 19 7.01 7.16 -5.44
CA ALA A 19 5.92 6.17 -5.44
C ALA A 19 5.44 5.89 -4.01
N THR A 20 6.36 5.79 -3.04
CA THR A 20 6.03 5.59 -1.62
C THR A 20 5.23 6.75 -1.04
N VAL A 21 5.66 7.99 -1.31
CA VAL A 21 4.97 9.19 -0.80
C VAL A 21 3.56 9.28 -1.38
N LEU A 22 3.40 9.02 -2.68
CA LEU A 22 2.09 8.99 -3.32
C LEU A 22 1.21 7.85 -2.76
N LEU A 23 1.79 6.68 -2.51
CA LEU A 23 1.09 5.55 -1.90
C LEU A 23 0.61 5.89 -0.48
N ALA A 24 1.46 6.51 0.34
CA ALA A 24 1.09 6.95 1.68
C ALA A 24 -0.03 8.01 1.62
N ALA A 25 0.04 8.96 0.69
CA ALA A 25 -1.00 9.97 0.49
C ALA A 25 -2.34 9.35 0.06
N CYS A 26 -2.32 8.40 -0.89
CA CYS A 26 -3.51 7.63 -1.27
C CYS A 26 -4.05 6.82 -0.08
N GLY A 27 -3.16 6.23 0.73
CA GLY A 27 -3.50 5.56 1.98
C GLY A 27 -4.24 6.51 2.92
N VAL A 28 -3.74 7.73 3.15
CA VAL A 28 -4.40 8.76 3.98
C VAL A 28 -5.81 9.06 3.49
N LEU A 29 -6.01 9.18 2.17
CA LEU A 29 -7.34 9.41 1.59
C LEU A 29 -8.29 8.23 1.86
N ILE A 30 -7.83 6.99 1.68
CA ILE A 30 -8.62 5.79 2.00
C ILE A 30 -8.94 5.76 3.51
N GLY A 31 -7.96 6.02 4.36
CA GLY A 31 -8.14 6.05 5.82
C GLY A 31 -9.18 7.07 6.27
N THR A 32 -9.11 8.28 5.70
CA THR A 32 -10.08 9.35 5.92
C THR A 32 -11.48 8.93 5.46
N TRP A 33 -11.58 8.30 4.29
CA TRP A 33 -12.85 7.77 3.79
C TRP A 33 -13.45 6.69 4.71
N VAL A 34 -12.62 5.74 5.18
CA VAL A 34 -13.05 4.69 6.12
C VAL A 34 -13.48 5.30 7.45
N ALA A 35 -12.79 6.32 7.95
CA ALA A 35 -13.19 7.03 9.16
C ALA A 35 -14.54 7.73 9.01
N ALA A 36 -14.82 8.33 7.85
CA ALA A 36 -16.13 8.95 7.59
C ALA A 36 -17.26 7.92 7.61
N LEU A 37 -17.05 6.74 7.01
CA LEU A 37 -18.02 5.65 7.08
C LEU A 37 -18.19 5.08 8.49
N TYR A 38 -17.07 4.95 9.20
CA TYR A 38 -17.10 4.46 10.58
C TYR A 38 -17.87 5.41 11.48
N ASP A 39 -17.73 6.74 11.33
CA ASP A 39 -18.51 7.71 12.12
C ASP A 39 -20.01 7.58 11.88
N VAL A 40 -20.43 7.38 10.62
CA VAL A 40 -21.85 7.14 10.27
C VAL A 40 -22.39 5.90 10.99
N LEU A 41 -21.63 4.80 10.98
CA LEU A 41 -21.99 3.57 11.70
C LEU A 41 -21.99 3.78 13.22
N ARG A 42 -20.96 4.43 13.75
CA ARG A 42 -20.76 4.70 15.17
C ARG A 42 -21.91 5.52 15.74
N VAL A 43 -22.21 6.65 15.12
CA VAL A 43 -23.32 7.52 15.56
C VAL A 43 -24.66 6.82 15.35
N GLY A 44 -24.85 6.12 14.22
CA GLY A 44 -26.09 5.37 13.97
C GLY A 44 -26.39 4.29 15.00
N VAL A 45 -25.35 3.59 15.51
CA VAL A 45 -25.54 2.56 16.55
C VAL A 45 -25.71 3.19 17.94
N LEU A 46 -24.98 4.26 18.25
CA LEU A 46 -24.90 4.79 19.61
C LEU A 46 -25.95 5.86 19.92
N ASP A 47 -26.36 6.66 18.94
CA ASP A 47 -27.33 7.73 19.11
C ASP A 47 -28.10 8.00 17.80
N ASN A 48 -29.24 7.32 17.66
CA ASN A 48 -30.15 7.47 16.52
C ASN A 48 -30.70 8.90 16.38
N ALA A 49 -30.86 9.63 17.49
CA ALA A 49 -31.39 10.99 17.45
C ALA A 49 -30.33 11.95 16.88
N LEU A 50 -29.08 11.82 17.30
CA LEU A 50 -27.95 12.52 16.71
C LEU A 50 -27.73 12.11 15.26
N ALA A 51 -27.83 10.82 14.93
CA ALA A 51 -27.72 10.33 13.56
C ALA A 51 -28.76 10.98 12.62
N ASN A 52 -30.00 11.12 13.07
CA ASN A 52 -31.06 11.79 12.31
C ASN A 52 -30.78 13.30 12.16
N ARG A 53 -30.30 13.96 13.23
CA ARG A 53 -29.91 15.39 13.18
C ARG A 53 -28.73 15.66 12.25
N LEU A 54 -27.78 14.73 12.17
CA LEU A 54 -26.64 14.79 11.25
C LEU A 54 -27.00 14.35 9.82
N GLY A 55 -28.23 13.84 9.61
CA GLY A 55 -28.70 13.31 8.33
C GLY A 55 -28.06 11.97 7.94
N TYR A 56 -27.45 11.25 8.88
CA TYR A 56 -26.85 9.93 8.66
C TYR A 56 -27.91 8.84 8.47
N ILE A 57 -29.10 9.01 9.07
CA ILE A 57 -30.23 8.07 9.00
C ILE A 57 -31.49 8.86 8.61
N GLY A 58 -32.04 8.59 7.42
CA GLY A 58 -33.25 9.24 6.90
C GLY A 58 -33.42 9.06 5.39
N GLU A 59 -34.66 9.14 4.89
CA GLU A 59 -34.97 9.07 3.47
C GLU A 59 -34.49 10.35 2.77
N ILE A 60 -33.52 10.23 1.86
CA ILE A 60 -32.99 11.37 1.08
C ILE A 60 -34.06 11.80 0.09
N THR A 61 -34.98 12.65 0.54
CA THR A 61 -35.93 13.35 -0.33
C THR A 61 -35.28 14.59 -0.92
N GLY A 62 -35.74 15.08 -2.08
CA GLY A 62 -35.20 16.29 -2.72
C GLY A 62 -35.30 17.58 -1.87
N ALA A 63 -35.98 17.53 -0.73
CA ALA A 63 -36.06 18.59 0.28
C ALA A 63 -35.16 18.35 1.51
N SER A 64 -34.54 17.17 1.64
CA SER A 64 -33.61 16.86 2.72
C SER A 64 -32.21 17.41 2.40
N VAL A 65 -31.60 18.07 3.38
CA VAL A 65 -30.23 18.59 3.27
C VAL A 65 -29.28 17.41 3.06
N ASP A 66 -28.50 17.44 1.98
CA ASP A 66 -27.51 16.39 1.67
C ASP A 66 -26.58 16.23 2.89
N PRO A 67 -26.56 15.07 3.57
CA PRO A 67 -25.80 14.90 4.78
C PRO A 67 -24.31 15.09 4.50
N ARG A 68 -23.65 15.89 5.34
CA ARG A 68 -22.22 16.23 5.21
C ARG A 68 -21.44 15.71 6.42
N PRO A 69 -21.01 14.44 6.42
CA PRO A 69 -20.15 13.92 7.47
C PRO A 69 -18.90 14.79 7.60
N HIS A 70 -18.69 15.40 8.78
CA HIS A 70 -17.59 16.35 9.03
C HIS A 70 -17.50 17.52 8.04
N GLY A 71 -18.63 17.98 7.47
CA GLY A 71 -18.66 19.05 6.49
C GLY A 71 -18.19 18.63 5.08
N ILE A 72 -17.88 17.34 4.88
CA ILE A 72 -17.46 16.79 3.60
C ILE A 72 -18.71 16.47 2.77
N SER A 73 -18.77 16.97 1.53
CA SER A 73 -19.87 16.63 0.63
C SER A 73 -19.81 15.16 0.20
N ARG A 74 -20.96 14.58 -0.13
CA ARG A 74 -21.02 13.22 -0.68
C ARG A 74 -20.16 13.06 -1.95
N SER A 75 -20.14 14.07 -2.82
CA SER A 75 -19.27 14.11 -3.99
C SER A 75 -17.79 14.07 -3.63
N ALA A 76 -17.37 14.79 -2.59
CA ALA A 76 -15.99 14.77 -2.11
C ALA A 76 -15.62 13.41 -1.49
N LEU A 77 -16.54 12.75 -0.76
CA LEU A 77 -16.34 11.38 -0.28
C LEU A 77 -16.13 10.39 -1.43
N ILE A 78 -16.92 10.49 -2.51
CA ILE A 78 -16.78 9.64 -3.70
C ILE A 78 -15.44 9.91 -4.40
N ILE A 79 -15.07 11.18 -4.60
CA ILE A 79 -13.79 11.54 -5.22
C ILE A 79 -12.62 11.04 -4.37
N MET A 80 -12.67 11.24 -3.05
CA MET A 80 -11.65 10.76 -2.13
C MET A 80 -11.49 9.24 -2.20
N PHE A 81 -12.59 8.49 -2.27
CA PHE A 81 -12.57 7.05 -2.46
C PHE A 81 -11.93 6.65 -3.80
N LEU A 82 -12.36 7.26 -4.91
CA LEU A 82 -11.84 6.93 -6.23
C LEU A 82 -10.35 7.27 -6.38
N VAL A 83 -9.93 8.45 -5.91
CA VAL A 83 -8.52 8.87 -5.94
C VAL A 83 -7.69 8.00 -5.01
N GLY A 84 -8.19 7.73 -3.80
CA GLY A 84 -7.53 6.84 -2.85
C GLY A 84 -7.35 5.43 -3.41
N LEU A 85 -8.41 4.84 -3.97
CA LEU A 85 -8.41 3.47 -4.49
C LEU A 85 -7.60 3.34 -5.78
N VAL A 86 -7.93 4.11 -6.82
CA VAL A 86 -7.26 4.00 -8.13
C VAL A 86 -5.81 4.48 -8.02
N GLY A 87 -5.59 5.62 -7.38
CA GLY A 87 -4.25 6.13 -7.10
C GLY A 87 -3.47 5.17 -6.22
N GLY A 88 -4.09 4.58 -5.19
CA GLY A 88 -3.49 3.58 -4.31
C GLY A 88 -3.04 2.33 -5.05
N LEU A 89 -3.86 1.79 -5.95
CA LEU A 89 -3.50 0.62 -6.76
C LEU A 89 -2.31 0.89 -7.68
N ILE A 90 -2.30 2.04 -8.36
CA ILE A 90 -1.20 2.44 -9.26
C ILE A 90 0.08 2.67 -8.46
N THR A 91 0.00 3.38 -7.34
CA THR A 91 1.15 3.72 -6.50
C THR A 91 1.69 2.50 -5.75
N PHE A 92 0.82 1.56 -5.38
CA PHE A 92 1.21 0.26 -4.85
C PHE A 92 2.04 -0.54 -5.85
N ALA A 93 1.52 -0.70 -7.08
CA ALA A 93 2.20 -1.43 -8.13
C ALA A 93 3.55 -0.79 -8.49
N THR A 94 3.59 0.53 -8.66
CA THR A 94 4.83 1.26 -8.96
C THR A 94 5.83 1.20 -7.80
N THR A 95 5.38 1.28 -6.55
CA THR A 95 6.25 1.12 -5.38
C THR A 95 6.88 -0.27 -5.37
N ALA A 96 6.08 -1.33 -5.50
CA ALA A 96 6.55 -2.70 -5.53
C ALA A 96 7.52 -2.96 -6.70
N VAL A 97 7.20 -2.50 -7.91
CA VAL A 97 8.08 -2.63 -9.08
C VAL A 97 9.39 -1.88 -8.89
N SER A 98 9.35 -0.65 -8.37
CA SER A 98 10.56 0.15 -8.15
C SER A 98 11.51 -0.48 -7.12
N ARG A 99 10.97 -1.17 -6.11
CA ARG A 99 11.74 -1.89 -5.09
C ARG A 99 12.29 -3.20 -5.65
N ARG A 100 11.50 -3.95 -6.42
CA ARG A 100 11.99 -5.16 -7.12
C ARG A 100 13.12 -4.87 -8.09
N ALA A 101 13.11 -3.70 -8.75
CA ALA A 101 14.18 -3.29 -9.65
C ALA A 101 15.55 -3.10 -8.95
N VAL A 102 15.57 -2.96 -7.62
CA VAL A 102 16.81 -2.93 -6.83
C VAL A 102 17.04 -4.22 -6.05
N GLY A 103 16.39 -5.32 -6.46
CA GLY A 103 16.56 -6.65 -5.86
C GLY A 103 15.87 -6.83 -4.51
N ASP A 104 14.84 -6.04 -4.18
CA ASP A 104 14.10 -6.21 -2.92
C ASP A 104 13.07 -7.36 -3.02
N PRO A 105 13.27 -8.50 -2.33
CA PRO A 105 12.30 -9.61 -2.34
C PRO A 105 10.98 -9.22 -1.65
N GLU A 106 11.07 -8.39 -0.61
CA GLU A 106 9.95 -8.00 0.25
C GLU A 106 9.31 -6.66 -0.16
N ALA A 107 9.44 -6.31 -1.44
CA ALA A 107 8.87 -5.10 -2.03
C ALA A 107 7.36 -4.94 -1.79
N VAL A 108 6.63 -6.06 -1.70
CA VAL A 108 5.18 -6.07 -1.43
C VAL A 108 4.89 -5.76 0.03
N ALA A 109 5.63 -6.35 0.96
CA ALA A 109 5.50 -6.06 2.39
C ALA A 109 5.80 -4.58 2.67
N TYR A 110 6.84 -4.02 2.03
CA TYR A 110 7.11 -2.58 2.07
C TYR A 110 5.93 -1.74 1.60
N ALA A 111 5.39 -2.02 0.40
CA ALA A 111 4.30 -1.25 -0.19
C ALA A 111 3.02 -1.34 0.66
N LEU A 112 2.65 -2.54 1.13
CA LEU A 112 1.52 -2.72 2.07
C LEU A 112 1.74 -1.94 3.36
N GLY A 113 2.95 -2.03 3.94
CA GLY A 113 3.34 -1.31 5.14
C GLY A 113 3.10 0.19 5.03
N CYS A 114 3.63 0.82 3.97
CA CYS A 114 3.43 2.24 3.72
C CYS A 114 1.96 2.61 3.49
N GLY A 115 1.21 1.79 2.75
CA GLY A 115 -0.21 2.00 2.50
C GLY A 115 -1.04 1.97 3.79
N PHE A 116 -0.83 0.96 4.64
CA PHE A 116 -1.51 0.81 5.93
C PHE A 116 -1.14 1.89 6.94
N VAL A 117 0.14 2.32 6.98
CA VAL A 117 0.55 3.45 7.81
C VAL A 117 -0.16 4.74 7.38
N GLY A 118 -0.22 4.99 6.06
CA GLY A 118 -0.98 6.12 5.51
C GLY A 118 -2.46 6.05 5.88
N ALA A 119 -3.10 4.89 5.71
CA ALA A 119 -4.50 4.69 6.05
C ALA A 119 -4.78 4.88 7.56
N GLY A 120 -3.92 4.34 8.42
CA GLY A 120 -4.02 4.55 9.86
C GLY A 120 -3.91 6.03 10.25
N ALA A 121 -2.97 6.76 9.65
CA ALA A 121 -2.80 8.19 9.89
C ALA A 121 -4.00 9.02 9.40
N GLY A 122 -4.52 8.74 8.20
CA GLY A 122 -5.70 9.42 7.67
C GLY A 122 -6.96 9.14 8.48
N PHE A 123 -7.14 7.89 8.94
CA PHE A 123 -8.23 7.54 9.83
C PHE A 123 -8.14 8.30 11.15
N ALA A 124 -6.98 8.25 11.81
CA ALA A 124 -6.75 8.90 13.09
C ALA A 124 -6.98 10.42 12.98
N TRP A 125 -6.51 11.05 11.90
CA TRP A 125 -6.71 12.46 11.62
C TRP A 125 -8.20 12.84 11.64
N LEU A 126 -9.03 12.16 10.84
CA LEU A 126 -10.46 12.48 10.79
C LEU A 126 -11.16 12.14 12.12
N ALA A 127 -10.74 11.06 12.78
CA ALA A 127 -11.30 10.64 14.06
C ALA A 127 -11.14 11.68 15.18
N THR A 128 -10.11 12.54 15.11
CA THR A 128 -9.95 13.64 16.09
C THR A 128 -11.08 14.66 16.05
N GLY A 129 -11.78 14.80 14.92
CA GLY A 129 -12.88 15.75 14.70
C GLY A 129 -14.27 15.14 14.88
N TRP A 130 -14.36 13.95 15.45
CA TRP A 130 -15.63 13.24 15.60
C TRP A 130 -16.56 13.87 16.62
N PRO A 131 -17.89 13.88 16.37
CA PRO A 131 -18.86 14.38 17.34
C PRO A 131 -18.83 13.53 18.61
N VAL A 132 -19.04 14.18 19.74
CA VAL A 132 -19.20 13.48 21.03
C VAL A 132 -20.57 12.81 21.03
N VAL A 133 -20.59 11.52 21.33
CA VAL A 133 -21.83 10.75 21.49
C VAL A 133 -21.98 10.43 22.97
N GLU A 134 -23.10 10.88 23.57
CA GLU A 134 -23.41 10.60 24.97
C GLU A 134 -23.72 9.11 25.15
N ARG A 135 -23.14 8.55 26.20
CA ARG A 135 -23.08 7.10 26.40
C ARG A 135 -24.33 6.64 27.15
N ASP A 136 -25.40 6.36 26.42
CA ASP A 136 -26.68 5.95 27.05
C ASP A 136 -26.83 4.42 27.21
N GLN A 137 -25.97 3.62 26.56
CA GLN A 137 -26.07 2.15 26.60
C GLN A 137 -24.90 1.47 27.32
N ALA A 138 -25.23 0.69 28.36
CA ALA A 138 -24.32 -0.17 29.12
C ALA A 138 -23.94 -1.48 28.39
N ASP A 139 -23.93 -1.48 27.06
CA ASP A 139 -23.61 -2.66 26.25
C ASP A 139 -22.13 -2.68 25.82
N ALA A 140 -21.54 -3.89 25.83
CA ALA A 140 -20.15 -4.13 25.45
C ALA A 140 -19.91 -3.82 23.97
N PHE A 141 -20.88 -4.11 23.10
CA PHE A 141 -20.80 -3.81 21.68
C PHE A 141 -20.79 -2.30 21.40
N GLY A 142 -21.69 -1.55 22.04
CA GLY A 142 -21.69 -0.08 21.97
C GLY A 142 -20.38 0.52 22.47
N THR A 143 -19.82 -0.02 23.55
CA THR A 143 -18.50 0.39 24.05
C THR A 143 -17.39 0.14 23.03
N PHE A 144 -17.37 -1.03 22.38
CA PHE A 144 -16.39 -1.35 21.35
C PHE A 144 -16.46 -0.38 20.16
N ILE A 145 -17.68 -0.04 19.71
CA ILE A 145 -17.91 0.91 18.62
C ILE A 145 -17.52 2.33 19.00
N HIS A 146 -17.80 2.74 20.24
CA HIS A 146 -17.46 4.07 20.75
C HIS A 146 -15.95 4.33 20.68
N PHE A 147 -15.13 3.33 21.05
CA PHE A 147 -13.67 3.43 21.02
C PHE A 147 -13.05 3.15 19.63
N GLY A 148 -13.86 3.01 18.59
CA GLY A 148 -13.40 2.81 17.21
C GLY A 148 -12.40 3.83 16.71
N GLY A 149 -12.53 5.09 17.15
CA GLY A 149 -11.60 6.16 16.83
C GLY A 149 -10.17 5.91 17.31
N VAL A 150 -9.99 4.99 18.27
CA VAL A 150 -8.70 4.63 18.85
C VAL A 150 -8.23 3.28 18.33
N TRP A 151 -9.05 2.23 18.42
CA TRP A 151 -8.57 0.88 18.08
C TRP A 151 -8.43 0.64 16.58
N VAL A 152 -9.30 1.22 15.73
CA VAL A 152 -9.23 1.04 14.28
C VAL A 152 -7.91 1.57 13.71
N PRO A 153 -7.48 2.83 13.98
CA PRO A 153 -6.21 3.31 13.45
C PRO A 153 -5.03 2.55 14.07
N LEU A 154 -5.12 2.10 15.33
CA LEU A 154 -4.09 1.26 15.94
C LEU A 154 -3.93 -0.09 15.22
N ILE A 155 -5.02 -0.73 14.81
CA ILE A 155 -4.95 -1.97 14.01
C ILE A 155 -4.34 -1.69 12.64
N LEU A 156 -4.75 -0.62 11.95
CA LEU A 156 -4.18 -0.25 10.65
C LEU A 156 -2.68 0.03 10.76
N LEU A 157 -2.26 0.82 11.75
CA LEU A 157 -0.84 1.09 12.03
C LEU A 157 -0.10 -0.17 12.46
N GLY A 158 -0.72 -1.05 13.24
CA GLY A 158 -0.14 -2.32 13.68
C GLY A 158 0.13 -3.26 12.50
N ILE A 159 -0.83 -3.40 11.59
CA ILE A 159 -0.66 -4.16 10.33
C ILE A 159 0.47 -3.52 9.50
N GLY A 160 0.44 -2.20 9.35
CA GLY A 160 1.49 -1.47 8.63
C GLY A 160 2.88 -1.70 9.21
N ALA A 161 3.00 -1.63 10.54
CA ALA A 161 4.25 -1.89 11.26
C ALA A 161 4.71 -3.34 11.09
N LEU A 162 3.81 -4.32 11.18
CA LEU A 162 4.15 -5.73 10.94
C LEU A 162 4.66 -5.96 9.51
N CYS A 163 4.01 -5.39 8.50
CA CYS A 163 4.48 -5.47 7.12
C CYS A 163 5.86 -4.82 6.94
N LEU A 164 6.12 -3.68 7.60
CA LEU A 164 7.43 -3.03 7.57
C LEU A 164 8.49 -3.83 8.35
N LEU A 165 8.11 -4.53 9.42
CA LEU A 165 9.00 -5.43 10.15
C LEU A 165 9.37 -6.64 9.30
N VAL A 166 8.42 -7.23 8.58
CA VAL A 166 8.69 -8.31 7.61
C VAL A 166 9.65 -7.83 6.53
N TRP A 167 9.39 -6.66 5.95
CA TRP A 167 10.30 -6.05 4.99
C TRP A 167 11.71 -5.81 5.54
N TRP A 168 11.80 -5.46 6.83
CA TRP A 168 13.06 -5.15 7.50
C TRP A 168 13.87 -6.40 7.86
N VAL A 169 13.18 -7.47 8.26
CA VAL A 169 13.76 -8.71 8.77
C VAL A 169 13.54 -9.82 7.74
N ASP A 170 14.40 -9.88 6.73
CA ASP A 170 14.54 -11.07 5.90
C ASP A 170 16.02 -11.49 5.90
N PRO A 171 16.35 -12.74 6.31
CA PRO A 171 17.66 -13.33 6.10
C PRO A 171 17.84 -13.67 4.62
N ASP A 172 19.04 -13.45 4.10
CA ASP A 172 19.46 -13.88 2.77
C ASP A 172 18.91 -15.29 2.46
N VAL A 173 17.94 -15.39 1.55
CA VAL A 173 17.71 -16.64 0.85
C VAL A 173 18.90 -16.77 -0.08
N ASP A 174 19.86 -17.58 0.35
CA ASP A 174 21.07 -17.95 -0.37
C ASP A 174 20.81 -17.92 -1.88
N GLU A 175 21.49 -17.00 -2.57
CA GLU A 175 21.67 -17.05 -4.01
C GLU A 175 22.05 -18.48 -4.36
N GLN A 176 21.16 -19.19 -5.04
CA GLN A 176 21.52 -20.43 -5.71
C GLN A 176 22.67 -20.05 -6.65
N PRO A 177 23.90 -20.57 -6.45
CA PRO A 177 25.03 -20.13 -7.24
C PRO A 177 24.73 -20.42 -8.70
N ASP A 178 24.84 -19.39 -9.53
CA ASP A 178 25.03 -19.52 -10.96
C ASP A 178 26.16 -20.55 -11.19
N THR A 179 25.79 -21.79 -11.50
CA THR A 179 26.70 -22.69 -12.19
C THR A 179 26.73 -22.27 -13.66
N ASP A 180 27.26 -21.07 -13.92
CA ASP A 180 27.88 -20.76 -15.20
C ASP A 180 29.21 -21.51 -15.22
N THR A 181 29.18 -22.72 -15.79
CA THR A 181 30.42 -23.34 -16.26
C THR A 181 30.69 -22.75 -17.64
N PRO A 182 31.78 -21.98 -17.85
CA PRO A 182 32.11 -21.48 -19.17
C PRO A 182 32.59 -22.67 -20.01
N THR A 183 31.83 -23.03 -21.05
CA THR A 183 32.37 -23.94 -22.08
C THR A 183 33.28 -23.11 -22.99
N GLU A 184 34.57 -23.16 -22.66
CA GLU A 184 35.68 -22.62 -23.45
C GLU A 184 35.60 -23.15 -24.90
N PRO A 185 35.73 -22.29 -25.93
CA PRO A 185 35.84 -22.76 -27.31
C PRO A 185 37.26 -23.34 -27.53
N PRO A 186 37.42 -24.53 -28.14
CA PRO A 186 38.75 -25.07 -28.39
C PRO A 186 39.42 -24.25 -29.50
N SER A 187 40.38 -23.40 -29.11
CA SER A 187 41.37 -22.82 -30.01
C SER A 187 42.63 -23.71 -29.98
N GLY A 188 42.71 -24.62 -30.95
CA GLY A 188 43.95 -25.30 -31.32
C GLY A 188 44.49 -24.68 -32.59
N GLU A 189 45.57 -23.91 -32.48
CA GLU A 189 46.38 -23.45 -33.60
C GLU A 189 47.15 -24.63 -34.21
N GLY A 190 47.31 -24.63 -35.55
CA GLY A 190 48.42 -25.35 -36.19
C GLY A 190 48.16 -25.96 -37.57
N HIS A 191 48.65 -25.26 -38.61
CA HIS A 191 49.07 -25.76 -39.94
C HIS A 191 48.07 -25.87 -41.11
N ALA A 192 47.98 -24.76 -41.84
CA ALA A 192 48.30 -24.57 -43.26
C ALA A 192 48.21 -25.74 -44.27
N SER A 193 47.36 -25.49 -45.28
CA SER A 193 47.45 -25.78 -46.72
C SER A 193 47.46 -27.23 -47.21
N THR A 194 46.49 -27.59 -48.06
CA THR A 194 46.72 -27.63 -49.53
C THR A 194 45.45 -27.91 -50.34
N SER A 195 45.33 -27.15 -51.44
CA SER A 195 44.86 -27.56 -52.77
C SER A 195 43.35 -27.79 -53.02
N GLU A 196 42.65 -26.71 -53.39
CA GLU A 196 41.58 -26.77 -54.38
C GLU A 196 42.16 -27.14 -55.76
N ASP A 197 41.74 -28.27 -56.29
CA ASP A 197 42.04 -28.74 -57.65
C ASP A 197 41.06 -28.08 -58.65
N GLY A 198 41.36 -26.85 -59.03
CA GLY A 198 40.69 -26.11 -60.12
C GLY A 198 41.50 -26.20 -61.41
N ARG A 199 41.23 -27.23 -62.22
CA ARG A 199 41.85 -27.44 -63.55
C ARG A 199 41.41 -26.34 -64.54
N ARG A 200 42.41 -25.59 -65.04
CA ARG A 200 42.74 -25.26 -66.47
C ARG A 200 41.57 -25.10 -67.46
N THR A 201 41.47 -24.10 -68.34
CA THR A 201 42.47 -23.30 -69.09
C THR A 201 41.71 -22.31 -69.98
N GLY A 202 42.24 -21.08 -70.15
CA GLY A 202 42.19 -20.33 -71.43
C GLY A 202 43.61 -20.32 -72.02
N PRO A 203 43.87 -19.97 -73.29
CA PRO A 203 43.05 -19.16 -74.22
C PRO A 203 42.27 -19.94 -75.27
#